data_AF-A0A962Y865-F1
#
_entry.id   AF-A0A962Y865-F1
#
_cell.length_a   1.000
_cell.length_b   1.000
_cell.length_c   1.000
_cell.angle_alpha   90.00
_cell.angle_beta   90.00
_cell.angle_gamma   90.00
#
_symmetry.space_group_name_H-M   'P 1'
#
loop_
_entity.id
_entity.type
_entity.pdbx_description
1 polymer ?
#
loop_
_entity_poly.entity_id
_entity_poly.type
_entity_poly.pdbx_seq_one_letter_code
_entity_poly.pdbx_strand_id
1 'polypeptide(L)'
;MLIPVLSTQSFPLYRAAQVRELDRRAIQDHGIAGYTLMCQAGQGAFSVLRKHWPDAARITVICGAGNNGGDGYVVARLAQAAGLAAQVLTLQDPTKL
;
A
#
# COMPACT_ATOMS: atom_id res chain seq x y z
N MET A 1 -18.11 23.07 2.84
CA MET A 1 -16.96 22.18 3.09
C MET A 1 -16.00 22.38 1.92
N LEU A 2 -14.95 23.18 2.11
CA LEU A 2 -14.04 23.60 1.03
C LEU A 2 -13.07 22.46 0.74
N ILE A 3 -13.07 21.93 -0.49
CA ILE A 3 -12.01 21.07 -1.00
C ILE A 3 -10.74 21.93 -1.01
N PRO A 4 -9.66 21.58 -0.31
CA PRO A 4 -8.44 22.38 -0.35
C PRO A 4 -7.91 22.39 -1.78
N VAL A 5 -7.54 23.58 -2.27
CA VAL A 5 -6.91 23.78 -3.57
C VAL A 5 -5.68 22.87 -3.66
N LEU A 6 -5.69 22.00 -4.67
CA LEU A 6 -4.58 21.10 -4.99
C LEU A 6 -3.32 21.91 -5.26
N SER A 7 -2.19 21.42 -4.75
CA SER A 7 -0.85 21.86 -5.11
C SER A 7 -0.75 22.14 -6.62
N THR A 8 -0.22 23.31 -7.01
CA THR A 8 0.06 23.67 -8.42
C THR A 8 1.23 22.89 -9.01
N GLN A 9 1.81 21.97 -8.25
CA GLN A 9 2.91 21.12 -8.68
C GLN A 9 2.38 20.04 -9.63
N SER A 10 2.86 20.05 -10.86
CA SER A 10 2.59 18.98 -11.83
C SER A 10 3.31 17.72 -11.37
N PHE A 11 2.54 16.64 -11.15
CA PHE A 11 3.10 15.31 -10.88
C PHE A 11 3.06 14.47 -12.16
N PRO A 12 4.17 13.82 -12.54
CA PRO A 12 4.15 12.91 -13.68
C PRO A 12 3.24 11.72 -13.39
N LEU A 13 2.33 11.42 -14.33
CA LEU A 13 1.52 10.20 -14.29
C LEU A 13 2.25 9.08 -15.05
N TYR A 14 2.47 7.97 -14.36
CA TYR A 14 3.16 6.82 -14.92
C TYR A 14 2.18 5.73 -15.34
N ARG A 15 2.48 5.07 -16.45
CA ARG A 15 1.83 3.81 -16.84
C ARG A 15 2.29 2.69 -15.92
N ALA A 16 1.48 1.66 -15.78
CA ALA A 16 1.84 0.48 -14.98
C ALA A 16 3.19 -0.15 -15.38
N ALA A 17 3.50 -0.18 -16.69
CA ALA A 17 4.79 -0.67 -17.17
C ALA A 17 5.98 0.20 -16.72
N GLN A 18 5.78 1.52 -16.62
CA GLN A 18 6.82 2.44 -16.15
C GLN A 18 7.05 2.28 -14.66
N VAL A 19 5.99 2.11 -13.85
CA VAL A 19 6.12 1.84 -12.41
C VAL A 19 6.87 0.53 -12.16
N ARG A 20 6.54 -0.54 -12.89
CA ARG A 20 7.26 -1.82 -12.78
C ARG A 20 8.75 -1.70 -13.14
N GLU A 21 9.07 -0.88 -14.14
CA GLU A 21 10.47 -0.62 -14.51
C GLU A 21 11.19 0.20 -13.42
N LEU A 22 10.52 1.17 -12.79
CA LEU A 22 11.07 1.90 -11.65
C LEU A 22 11.36 0.95 -10.48
N ASP A 23 10.43 0.06 -10.15
CA ASP A 23 10.63 -0.96 -9.10
C ASP A 23 11.80 -1.89 -9.45
N ARG A 24 11.88 -2.36 -10.71
CA ARG A 24 12.99 -3.19 -11.18
C ARG A 24 14.33 -2.50 -10.99
N ARG A 25 14.45 -1.23 -11.40
CA ARG A 25 15.68 -0.43 -11.24
C ARG A 25 16.04 -0.21 -9.77
N ALA A 26 15.06 0.13 -8.93
CA ALA A 26 15.27 0.26 -7.49
C ALA A 26 15.85 -1.04 -6.88
N ILE A 27 15.34 -2.19 -7.32
CA ILE A 27 15.79 -3.50 -6.83
C ILE A 27 17.17 -3.89 -7.39
N GLN A 28 17.33 -3.85 -8.71
CA GLN A 28 18.49 -4.41 -9.39
C GLN A 28 19.67 -3.45 -9.45
N ASP A 29 19.39 -2.17 -9.74
CA ASP A 29 20.42 -1.17 -10.00
C ASP A 29 20.82 -0.44 -8.70
N HIS A 30 19.91 -0.39 -7.72
CA HIS A 30 20.12 0.28 -6.43
C HIS A 30 20.09 -0.65 -5.20
N GLY A 31 19.87 -1.95 -5.39
CA GLY A 31 19.93 -2.94 -4.31
C GLY A 31 18.83 -2.82 -3.25
N ILE A 32 17.75 -2.08 -3.53
CA ILE A 32 16.63 -1.92 -2.58
C ILE A 32 15.79 -3.20 -2.62
N ALA A 33 15.68 -3.90 -1.50
CA ALA A 33 14.85 -5.12 -1.45
C ALA A 33 13.39 -4.81 -1.85
N GLY A 34 12.80 -5.64 -2.71
CA GLY A 34 11.40 -5.45 -3.15
C GLY A 34 10.41 -5.43 -1.99
N TYR A 35 10.69 -6.18 -0.92
CA TYR A 35 9.92 -6.13 0.32
C TYR A 35 9.94 -4.74 1.00
N THR A 36 11.06 -4.02 0.90
CA THR A 36 11.16 -2.64 1.40
C THR A 36 10.23 -1.71 0.63
N LEU A 37 10.19 -1.83 -0.70
CA LEU A 37 9.27 -1.04 -1.54
C LEU A 37 7.80 -1.34 -1.20
N MET A 38 7.45 -2.62 -1.05
CA MET A 38 6.12 -3.07 -0.61
C MET A 38 5.74 -2.49 0.77
N CYS A 39 6.67 -2.51 1.72
CA CYS A 39 6.44 -1.92 3.05
C CYS A 39 6.18 -0.42 2.97
N GLN A 40 6.89 0.30 2.11
CA GLN A 40 6.70 1.74 1.90
C GLN A 40 5.35 2.03 1.24
N ALA A 41 4.96 1.26 0.22
CA ALA A 41 3.65 1.39 -0.44
C ALA A 41 2.50 1.14 0.55
N GLY A 42 2.56 0.05 1.31
CA GLY A 42 1.57 -0.27 2.34
C GLY A 42 1.50 0.78 3.46
N GLN A 43 2.64 1.30 3.92
CA GLN A 43 2.68 2.39 4.90
C GLN A 43 2.05 3.67 4.36
N GLY A 44 2.34 4.03 3.10
CA GLY A 44 1.73 5.18 2.44
C GLY A 44 0.20 5.07 2.37
N ALA A 45 -0.30 3.91 1.94
CA ALA A 45 -1.73 3.62 1.89
C ALA A 45 -2.39 3.68 3.28
N PHE A 46 -1.77 3.09 4.30
CA PHE A 46 -2.29 3.12 5.67
C PHE A 46 -2.32 4.53 6.25
N SER A 47 -1.27 5.34 6.03
CA SER A 47 -1.24 6.74 6.47
C SER A 47 -2.37 7.57 5.84
N VAL A 48 -2.62 7.38 4.54
CA VAL A 48 -3.75 8.03 3.84
C VAL A 48 -5.09 7.58 4.42
N LEU A 49 -5.26 6.28 4.69
CA LEU A 49 -6.47 5.75 5.32
C LEU A 49 -6.71 6.39 6.69
N ARG A 50 -5.71 6.42 7.57
CA ARG A 50 -5.85 7.02 8.91
C ARG A 50 -6.16 8.51 8.86
N LYS A 51 -5.66 9.23 7.84
CA LYS A 51 -5.97 10.65 7.63
C LYS A 51 -7.43 10.89 7.22
N HIS A 52 -7.98 10.05 6.35
CA HIS A 52 -9.34 10.23 5.83
C HIS A 52 -10.41 9.64 6.76
N TRP A 53 -10.08 8.59 7.51
CA TRP A 53 -10.97 7.92 8.45
C TRP A 53 -10.31 7.74 9.82
N PRO A 54 -10.10 8.83 10.58
CA PRO A 54 -9.41 8.80 11.86
C PRO A 54 -10.13 7.95 12.92
N ASP A 55 -11.47 7.93 12.88
CA ASP A 55 -12.31 7.20 13.84
C ASP A 55 -12.59 5.75 13.44
N ALA A 56 -12.04 5.29 12.30
CA ALA A 56 -12.17 3.89 11.93
C ALA A 56 -11.52 3.01 12.99
N ALA A 57 -12.31 2.08 13.54
CA ALA A 57 -11.86 1.08 14.52
C ALA A 57 -11.70 -0.33 13.91
N ARG A 58 -12.24 -0.54 12.71
CA ARG A 58 -12.20 -1.82 11.99
C ARG A 58 -11.82 -1.61 10.53
N ILE A 59 -10.96 -2.49 10.00
CA ILE A 59 -10.52 -2.48 8.60
C ILE A 59 -10.64 -3.89 8.03
N THR A 60 -11.26 -4.01 6.86
CA THR A 60 -11.21 -5.22 6.04
C THR A 60 -10.32 -4.94 4.85
N VAL A 61 -9.25 -5.73 4.69
CA VAL A 61 -8.34 -5.65 3.55
C VAL A 61 -8.61 -6.82 2.61
N ILE A 62 -8.86 -6.53 1.34
CA ILE A 62 -9.12 -7.55 0.32
C ILE A 62 -7.86 -7.68 -0.54
N CYS A 63 -7.16 -8.81 -0.42
CA CYS A 63 -5.89 -9.06 -1.09
C CYS A 63 -6.08 -9.98 -2.31
N GLY A 64 -5.56 -9.53 -3.46
CA GLY A 64 -5.37 -10.39 -4.63
C GLY A 64 -4.05 -11.18 -4.55
N ALA A 65 -3.76 -11.97 -5.58
CA ALA A 65 -2.59 -12.86 -5.66
C ALA A 65 -1.27 -12.16 -6.11
N GLY A 66 -1.29 -10.85 -6.34
CA GLY A 66 -0.14 -10.10 -6.86
C GLY A 66 0.57 -9.24 -5.81
N ASN A 67 1.53 -8.44 -6.24
CA ASN A 67 2.31 -7.54 -5.37
C ASN A 67 1.42 -6.61 -4.52
N ASN A 68 0.34 -6.09 -5.10
CA ASN A 68 -0.63 -5.26 -4.36
C ASN A 68 -1.33 -6.04 -3.22
N GLY A 69 -1.45 -7.36 -3.35
CA GLY A 69 -1.91 -8.22 -2.25
C GLY A 69 -0.94 -8.16 -1.08
N GLY A 70 0.37 -8.23 -1.36
CA GLY A 70 1.43 -8.02 -0.38
C GLY A 70 1.36 -6.65 0.31
N ASP A 71 1.13 -5.57 -0.45
CA ASP A 71 0.90 -4.23 0.12
C ASP A 71 -0.31 -4.24 1.07
N GLY A 72 -1.39 -4.95 0.71
CA GLY A 72 -2.57 -5.14 1.55
C GLY A 72 -2.26 -5.86 2.87
N TYR A 73 -1.41 -6.90 2.84
CA TYR A 73 -0.95 -7.55 4.07
C TYR A 73 -0.13 -6.59 4.96
N VAL A 74 0.69 -5.72 4.37
CA VAL A 74 1.37 -4.66 5.12
C VAL A 74 0.36 -3.71 5.78
N VAL A 75 -0.66 -3.26 5.04
CA VAL A 75 -1.74 -2.41 5.59
C VAL A 75 -2.44 -3.10 6.76
N ALA A 76 -2.79 -4.38 6.62
CA ALA A 76 -3.44 -5.15 7.68
C ALA A 76 -2.55 -5.27 8.93
N ARG A 77 -1.25 -5.56 8.75
CA ARG A 77 -0.27 -5.60 9.85
C ARG A 77 -0.15 -4.26 10.57
N LEU A 78 -0.09 -3.16 9.82
CA LEU A 78 -0.02 -1.81 10.38
C LEU A 78 -1.31 -1.45 11.13
N ALA A 79 -2.46 -1.83 10.60
CA ALA A 79 -3.75 -1.65 11.27
C ALA A 79 -3.80 -2.39 12.62
N GLN A 80 -3.36 -3.65 12.66
CA GLN A 80 -3.25 -4.42 13.91
C GLN A 80 -2.29 -3.76 14.90
N ALA A 81 -1.12 -3.33 14.43
CA ALA A 81 -0.13 -2.64 15.27
C ALA A 81 -0.65 -1.31 15.86
N ALA A 82 -1.57 -0.65 15.17
CA ALA A 82 -2.23 0.57 15.61
C ALA A 82 -3.51 0.30 16.46
N GLY A 83 -3.77 -0.95 16.84
CA GLY A 83 -4.89 -1.32 17.71
C GLY A 83 -6.25 -1.41 17.02
N LEU A 84 -6.29 -1.42 15.68
CA LEU A 84 -7.53 -1.61 14.93
C LEU A 84 -7.88 -3.09 14.79
N ALA A 85 -9.19 -3.39 14.76
CA ALA A 85 -9.67 -4.69 14.35
C ALA A 85 -9.46 -4.88 12.84
N ALA A 86 -8.42 -5.62 12.45
CA ALA A 86 -8.11 -5.90 11.05
C ALA A 86 -8.47 -7.34 10.66
N GLN A 87 -9.09 -7.51 9.49
CA GLN A 87 -9.25 -8.80 8.84
C GLN A 87 -8.74 -8.74 7.40
N VAL A 88 -8.19 -9.85 6.91
CA VAL A 88 -7.78 -10.02 5.52
C VAL A 88 -8.67 -11.04 4.85
N LEU A 89 -9.23 -10.67 3.70
CA LEU A 89 -9.88 -11.57 2.77
C LEU A 89 -8.95 -11.76 1.58
N THR A 90 -8.46 -12.97 1.36
CA THR A 90 -7.54 -13.26 0.25
C THR A 90 -8.20 -14.16 -0.78
N LEU A 91 -7.93 -13.88 -2.05
CA LEU A 91 -8.34 -14.74 -3.17
C LEU A 91 -7.41 -15.95 -3.36
N GLN A 92 -6.24 -15.93 -2.71
CA GLN A 92 -5.25 -16.99 -2.79
C GLN A 92 -5.07 -17.65 -1.42
N ASP A 93 -4.81 -18.95 -1.45
CA ASP A 93 -4.46 -19.72 -0.25
C ASP A 93 -3.27 -19.06 0.48
N PRO A 94 -3.43 -18.64 1.75
CA PRO A 94 -2.37 -17.98 2.51
C PRO A 94 -1.09 -18.83 2.66
N THR A 95 -1.20 -20.15 2.53
CA THR A 95 -0.05 -21.06 2.63
C THR A 95 0.84 -21.05 1.38
N LYS A 96 0.42 -20.34 0.33
CA LYS A 96 1.10 -20.26 -0.98
C LYS A 96 1.63 -18.86 -1.30
N LEU A 97 1.70 -17.99 -0.29
CA LEU A 97 2.24 -16.63 -0.36
C LEU A 97 3.75 -16.61 -0.10
#